data_AF-A0A3P8L0L5-F1
#
_entry.id   AF-A0A3P8L0L5-F1
#
_cell.length_a   1.000
_cell.length_b   1.000
_cell.length_c   1.000
_cell.angle_alpha   90.00
_cell.angle_beta   90.00
_cell.angle_gamma   90.00
#
_symmetry.space_group_name_H-M   'P 1'
#
loop_
_entity.id
_entity.type
_entity.pdbx_description
1 polymer ?
#
loop_
_entity_poly.entity_id
_entity_poly.type
_entity_poly.pdbx_seq_one_letter_code
_entity_poly.pdbx_strand_id
1 'polypeptide(L)'
;MDSLPKDELPRGEVANHIRRQRLRKQIPLQDRKPAVTIEELWHHSKDSNPNLENELIEANRFKNFRNFHDFGIGLVEHMNDKDGQPCTHCLNIINFDDFCIRIKPEHSLIEDMSNMPSNHTPVWHLNCFRCTICNEYLVDYIYAWLNNQPYCLRHYAQSVRPRCVTCDHVSHFLK
;
A
#
# COMPACT_ATOMS: atom_id res chain seq x y z
N MET A 1 -16.98 18.39 3.55
CA MET A 1 -16.04 19.06 2.61
C MET A 1 -14.85 18.12 2.45
N ASP A 2 -15.10 16.91 1.93
CA ASP A 2 -14.19 15.76 2.08
C ASP A 2 -13.94 15.06 0.74
N SER A 3 -14.03 15.83 -0.33
CA SER A 3 -13.69 15.42 -1.69
C SER A 3 -12.20 15.56 -1.93
N LEU A 4 -11.64 14.61 -2.70
CA LEU A 4 -10.27 14.72 -3.20
C LEU A 4 -10.03 16.09 -3.87
N PRO A 5 -8.80 16.63 -3.76
CA PRO A 5 -8.39 17.78 -4.57
C PRO A 5 -8.75 17.57 -6.05
N LYS A 6 -9.11 18.64 -6.76
CA LYS A 6 -9.63 18.54 -8.15
C LYS A 6 -8.62 17.87 -9.10
N ASP A 7 -7.34 18.06 -8.84
CA ASP A 7 -6.19 17.49 -9.54
C ASP A 7 -5.96 15.99 -9.24
N GLU A 8 -6.48 15.50 -8.12
CA GLU A 8 -6.40 14.09 -7.71
C GLU A 8 -7.59 13.25 -8.20
N LEU A 9 -8.66 13.90 -8.64
CA LEU A 9 -9.81 13.22 -9.23
C LEU A 9 -9.44 12.70 -10.62
N PRO A 10 -9.81 11.45 -10.99
CA PRO A 10 -9.45 10.84 -12.27
C PRO A 10 -10.26 11.40 -13.45
N ARG A 11 -10.57 12.70 -13.45
CA ARG A 11 -11.30 13.38 -14.52
C ARG A 11 -10.33 13.94 -15.55
N GLY A 12 -10.50 13.51 -16.80
CA GLY A 12 -9.68 13.96 -17.92
C GLY A 12 -8.37 13.17 -18.07
N GLU A 13 -7.78 13.29 -19.25
CA GLU A 13 -6.63 12.47 -19.68
C GLU A 13 -5.34 12.78 -18.92
N VAL A 14 -5.10 14.05 -18.60
CA VAL A 14 -3.91 14.51 -17.86
C VAL A 14 -3.89 13.97 -16.43
N ALA A 15 -5.00 14.13 -15.69
CA ALA A 15 -5.10 13.62 -14.32
C ALA A 15 -4.95 12.09 -14.31
N ASN A 16 -5.61 11.37 -15.23
CA ASN A 16 -5.47 9.93 -15.38
C ASN A 16 -4.01 9.53 -15.70
N HIS A 17 -3.31 10.28 -16.56
CA HIS A 17 -1.91 10.02 -16.89
C HIS A 17 -0.98 10.17 -15.67
N ILE A 18 -1.09 11.29 -14.93
CA ILE A 18 -0.33 11.52 -13.69
C ILE A 18 -0.63 10.40 -12.69
N ARG A 19 -1.91 10.07 -12.51
CA ARG A 19 -2.41 9.02 -11.63
C ARG A 19 -1.80 7.64 -11.97
N ARG A 20 -1.68 7.30 -13.26
CA ARG A 20 -1.03 6.07 -13.78
C ARG A 20 0.48 6.07 -13.62
N GLN A 21 1.14 7.22 -13.80
CA GLN A 21 2.58 7.33 -13.59
C GLN A 21 2.95 7.05 -12.13
N ARG A 22 2.15 7.57 -11.18
CA ARG A 22 2.35 7.33 -9.74
C ARG A 22 2.22 5.83 -9.41
N LEU A 23 1.19 5.15 -9.92
CA LEU A 23 1.02 3.69 -9.79
C LEU A 23 2.23 2.89 -10.27
N ARG A 24 2.80 3.26 -11.42
CA ARG A 24 3.99 2.58 -11.97
C ARG A 24 5.22 2.72 -11.07
N LYS A 25 5.30 3.78 -10.26
CA LYS A 25 6.38 4.04 -9.30
C LYS A 25 6.13 3.39 -7.94
N GLN A 26 4.94 2.82 -7.69
CA GLN A 26 4.60 2.22 -6.40
C GLN A 26 5.24 0.84 -6.21
N ILE A 27 5.50 0.06 -7.27
CA ILE A 27 6.14 -1.25 -7.15
C ILE A 27 7.49 -1.23 -7.87
N PRO A 28 8.63 -1.29 -7.14
CA PRO A 28 9.92 -1.49 -7.76
C PRO A 28 9.91 -2.69 -8.72
N LEU A 29 10.63 -2.60 -9.84
CA LEU A 29 10.64 -3.65 -10.86
C LEU A 29 10.97 -5.02 -10.25
N GLN A 30 11.90 -5.03 -9.30
CA GLN A 30 12.36 -6.20 -8.57
C GLN A 30 11.27 -6.84 -7.68
N ASP A 31 10.38 -6.05 -7.09
CA ASP A 31 9.26 -6.56 -6.28
C ASP A 31 8.05 -6.98 -7.13
N ARG A 32 8.03 -6.53 -8.39
CA ARG A 32 7.00 -6.88 -9.39
C ARG A 32 7.38 -8.16 -10.15
N LYS A 33 8.63 -8.22 -10.62
CA LYS A 33 9.21 -9.29 -11.44
C LYS A 33 10.60 -9.68 -10.91
N PRO A 34 10.68 -10.39 -9.76
CA PRO A 34 11.96 -10.80 -9.18
C PRO A 34 12.87 -11.60 -10.13
N ALA A 35 12.28 -12.49 -10.92
CA ALA A 35 13.03 -13.34 -11.87
C ALA A 35 13.76 -12.53 -12.93
N VAL A 36 13.10 -11.52 -13.53
CA VAL A 36 13.70 -10.69 -14.58
C VAL A 36 14.87 -9.87 -14.04
N THR A 37 14.71 -9.26 -12.87
CA THR A 37 15.78 -8.47 -12.24
C THR A 37 16.97 -9.33 -11.85
N ILE A 38 16.73 -10.58 -11.47
CA ILE A 38 17.78 -11.52 -11.13
C ILE A 38 18.49 -11.99 -12.40
N GLU A 39 17.78 -12.41 -13.44
CA GLU A 39 18.36 -12.77 -14.75
C GLU A 39 19.23 -11.65 -15.36
N GLU A 40 18.81 -10.39 -15.25
CA GLU A 40 19.63 -9.24 -15.65
C GLU A 40 20.95 -9.18 -14.87
N LEU A 41 20.96 -9.47 -13.57
CA LEU A 41 22.17 -9.55 -12.74
C LEU A 41 23.07 -10.74 -13.14
N TRP A 42 22.49 -11.90 -13.50
CA TRP A 42 23.25 -13.06 -14.01
C TRP A 42 24.03 -12.70 -15.28
N HIS A 43 23.46 -11.90 -16.17
CA HIS A 43 24.13 -11.51 -17.42
C HIS A 43 25.29 -10.51 -17.23
N HIS A 44 25.30 -9.77 -16.12
CA HIS A 44 26.34 -8.79 -15.82
C HIS A 44 27.41 -9.29 -14.84
N SER A 45 27.21 -10.44 -14.19
CA SER A 45 28.19 -11.08 -13.30
C SER A 45 28.87 -12.25 -14.02
N LYS A 46 30.20 -12.19 -14.18
CA LYS A 46 31.00 -13.33 -14.71
C LYS A 46 31.16 -14.47 -13.72
N ASP A 47 30.82 -14.24 -12.45
CA ASP A 47 30.90 -15.23 -11.39
C ASP A 47 29.50 -15.69 -11.00
N SER A 48 29.30 -17.02 -11.01
CA SER A 48 28.10 -17.66 -10.50
C SER A 48 27.96 -17.36 -9.01
N ASN A 49 27.18 -16.34 -8.64
CA ASN A 49 26.97 -15.97 -7.25
C ASN A 49 26.02 -17.00 -6.58
N PRO A 50 26.50 -17.84 -5.64
CA PRO A 50 25.70 -18.92 -5.06
C PRO A 50 24.53 -18.41 -4.20
N ASN A 51 24.44 -17.12 -3.92
CA ASN A 51 23.37 -16.53 -3.12
C ASN A 51 22.14 -16.08 -3.92
N LEU A 52 22.22 -16.08 -5.25
CA LEU A 52 21.20 -15.45 -6.10
C LEU A 52 19.88 -16.25 -6.17
N GLU A 53 19.97 -17.58 -6.06
CA GLU A 53 18.78 -18.45 -5.94
C GLU A 53 18.03 -18.19 -4.62
N ASN A 54 18.76 -18.03 -3.50
CA ASN A 54 18.17 -17.69 -2.22
C ASN A 54 17.50 -16.32 -2.26
N GLU A 55 18.13 -15.33 -2.91
CA GLU A 55 17.53 -14.02 -3.12
C GLU A 55 16.23 -14.09 -3.93
N LEU A 56 16.18 -14.93 -4.98
CA LEU A 56 14.98 -15.16 -5.77
C LEU A 56 13.85 -15.79 -4.94
N ILE A 57 14.18 -16.81 -4.14
CA ILE A 57 13.23 -17.47 -3.24
C ILE A 57 12.65 -16.46 -2.24
N GLU A 58 13.51 -15.67 -1.58
CA GLU A 58 13.08 -14.66 -0.62
C GLU A 58 12.26 -13.54 -1.27
N ALA A 59 12.65 -13.09 -2.47
CA ALA A 59 11.90 -12.08 -3.21
C ALA A 59 10.51 -12.58 -3.61
N ASN A 60 10.38 -13.85 -4.03
CA ASN A 60 9.09 -14.47 -4.31
C ASN A 60 8.26 -14.68 -3.05
N ARG A 61 8.86 -15.10 -1.92
CA ARG A 61 8.19 -15.19 -0.62
C ARG A 61 7.60 -13.85 -0.22
N PHE A 62 8.39 -12.78 -0.27
CA PHE A 62 7.94 -11.42 0.02
C PHE A 62 6.78 -10.99 -0.90
N LYS A 63 6.92 -11.16 -2.22
CA LYS A 63 5.88 -10.83 -3.19
C LYS A 63 4.57 -11.57 -2.90
N ASN A 64 4.65 -12.87 -2.63
CA ASN A 64 3.49 -13.71 -2.38
C ASN A 64 2.82 -13.37 -1.05
N PHE A 65 3.61 -13.19 0.01
CA PHE A 65 3.11 -12.76 1.31
C PHE A 65 2.37 -11.43 1.22
N ARG A 66 3.01 -10.42 0.63
CA ARG A 66 2.38 -9.11 0.38
C ARG A 66 1.08 -9.26 -0.39
N ASN A 67 1.10 -9.95 -1.53
CA ASN A 67 -0.08 -10.05 -2.41
C ASN A 67 -1.26 -10.76 -1.76
N PHE A 68 -1.00 -11.72 -0.86
CA PHE A 68 -2.02 -12.50 -0.19
C PHE A 68 -2.55 -11.80 1.07
N HIS A 69 -1.63 -11.36 1.93
CA HIS A 69 -1.96 -10.91 3.28
C HIS A 69 -2.09 -9.40 3.40
N ASP A 70 -1.15 -8.64 2.85
CA ASP A 70 -1.04 -7.19 3.14
C ASP A 70 -1.65 -6.32 2.04
N PHE A 71 -1.80 -6.86 0.84
CA PHE A 71 -2.24 -6.10 -0.34
C PHE A 71 -3.75 -5.88 -0.33
N GLY A 72 -4.19 -4.64 -0.52
CA GLY A 72 -5.59 -4.28 -0.66
C GLY A 72 -5.83 -3.16 -1.68
N ILE A 73 -7.11 -2.88 -1.93
CA ILE A 73 -7.56 -1.75 -2.76
C ILE A 73 -8.42 -0.85 -1.89
N GLY A 74 -8.13 0.45 -1.86
CA GLY A 74 -8.92 1.43 -1.13
C GLY A 74 -10.21 1.73 -1.89
N LEU A 75 -11.20 0.84 -1.78
CA LEU A 75 -12.46 0.92 -2.52
C LEU A 75 -13.30 2.08 -2.00
N VAL A 76 -13.79 2.92 -2.91
CA VAL A 76 -14.72 4.00 -2.61
C VAL A 76 -16.14 3.47 -2.57
N GLU A 77 -16.84 3.75 -1.48
CA GLU A 77 -18.23 3.40 -1.24
C GLU A 77 -18.97 4.58 -0.59
N HIS A 78 -20.29 4.48 -0.48
CA HIS A 78 -21.10 5.42 0.30
C HIS A 78 -21.28 4.90 1.73
N MET A 79 -21.24 5.81 2.70
CA MET A 79 -21.56 5.49 4.09
C MET A 79 -23.01 5.01 4.19
N ASN A 80 -23.20 3.78 4.66
CA ASN A 80 -24.50 3.15 4.80
C ASN A 80 -25.07 3.21 6.22
N ASP A 81 -24.28 3.64 7.19
CA ASP A 81 -24.72 3.85 8.57
C ASP A 81 -25.48 5.18 8.68
N LYS A 82 -26.70 5.13 9.23
CA LYS A 82 -27.56 6.31 9.39
C LYS A 82 -26.99 7.32 10.38
N ASP A 83 -26.28 6.81 11.40
CA ASP A 83 -25.64 7.64 12.42
C ASP A 83 -24.25 8.14 11.95
N GLY A 84 -23.81 7.68 10.77
CA GLY A 84 -22.47 7.89 10.28
C GLY A 84 -21.44 7.08 11.07
N GLN A 85 -20.16 7.24 10.72
CA GLN A 85 -19.06 6.61 11.45
C GLN A 85 -17.85 7.53 11.55
N PRO A 86 -17.09 7.51 12.65
CA PRO A 86 -15.87 8.30 12.76
C PRO A 86 -14.79 7.79 11.81
N CYS A 87 -14.14 8.72 11.12
CA CYS A 87 -13.00 8.39 10.28
C CYS A 87 -11.82 7.91 11.13
N THR A 88 -11.22 6.78 10.75
CA THR A 88 -10.07 6.17 11.45
C THR A 88 -8.83 7.06 11.53
N HIS A 89 -8.69 8.05 10.65
CA HIS A 89 -7.53 8.95 10.63
C HIS A 89 -7.76 10.27 11.39
N CYS A 90 -8.86 10.98 11.12
CA CYS A 90 -9.10 12.31 11.68
C CYS A 90 -10.16 12.34 12.79
N LEU A 91 -10.83 11.21 13.04
CA LEU A 91 -11.91 11.05 14.04
C LEU A 91 -13.19 11.86 13.78
N ASN A 92 -13.20 12.74 12.78
CA ASN A 92 -14.43 13.42 12.35
C ASN A 92 -15.43 12.42 11.75
N ILE A 93 -16.72 12.70 11.91
CA ILE A 93 -17.81 11.84 11.43
C ILE A 93 -17.94 11.93 9.91
N ILE A 94 -18.00 10.77 9.26
CA ILE A 94 -18.46 10.58 7.89
C ILE A 94 -19.97 10.36 7.96
N ASN A 95 -20.77 11.26 7.38
CA ASN A 95 -22.23 11.19 7.48
C ASN A 95 -22.80 10.14 6.53
N PHE A 96 -24.05 9.75 6.76
CA PHE A 96 -24.80 8.90 5.83
C PHE A 96 -24.73 9.44 4.40
N ASP A 97 -24.52 8.54 3.44
CA ASP A 97 -24.39 8.81 2.00
C ASP A 97 -23.13 9.60 1.58
N ASP A 98 -22.29 10.05 2.50
CA ASP A 98 -20.97 10.61 2.17
C ASP A 98 -20.03 9.51 1.63
N PHE A 99 -19.12 9.90 0.73
CA PHE A 99 -18.11 8.99 0.22
C PHE A 99 -17.08 8.61 1.29
N CYS A 100 -16.83 7.32 1.42
CA CYS A 100 -15.86 6.76 2.35
C CYS A 100 -15.02 5.67 1.67
N ILE A 101 -13.92 5.30 2.31
CA ILE A 101 -13.09 4.16 1.92
C ILE A 101 -13.21 3.09 2.99
N ARG A 102 -13.47 1.86 2.54
CA ARG A 102 -13.34 0.65 3.36
C ARG A 102 -12.13 -0.15 2.92
N ILE A 103 -11.46 -0.76 3.89
CA ILE A 103 -10.35 -1.68 3.66
C ILE A 103 -10.83 -3.13 3.70
N LYS A 104 -9.94 -4.04 3.30
CA LYS A 104 -10.15 -5.48 3.45
C LYS A 104 -10.47 -5.83 4.91
N PRO A 105 -11.47 -6.67 5.20
CA PRO A 105 -11.79 -7.07 6.56
C PRO A 105 -10.59 -7.68 7.31
N GLU A 106 -9.71 -8.39 6.60
CA GLU A 106 -8.51 -9.00 7.17
C GLU A 106 -7.51 -7.96 7.71
N HIS A 107 -7.46 -6.78 7.09
CA HIS A 107 -6.64 -5.66 7.56
C HIS A 107 -7.28 -4.90 8.73
N SER A 108 -8.56 -5.15 9.02
CA SER A 108 -9.29 -4.54 10.13
C SER A 108 -9.13 -5.30 11.46
N LEU A 109 -8.55 -6.50 11.45
CA LEU A 109 -8.41 -7.34 12.64
C LEU A 109 -7.27 -6.81 13.51
N ILE A 110 -7.59 -5.82 14.34
CA ILE A 110 -6.72 -5.32 15.40
C ILE A 110 -6.87 -6.28 16.59
N GLU A 111 -5.81 -6.98 16.99
CA GLU A 111 -5.80 -7.93 18.11
C GLU A 111 -6.04 -7.25 19.49
N ASP A 112 -6.04 -5.91 19.57
CA ASP A 112 -5.99 -5.13 20.82
C ASP A 112 -7.24 -4.24 21.12
N MET A 113 -8.45 -4.56 20.63
CA MET A 113 -9.63 -3.69 20.81
C MET A 113 -10.64 -4.12 21.88
N SER A 114 -10.19 -4.28 23.12
CA SER A 114 -11.09 -4.42 24.28
C SER A 114 -11.80 -3.11 24.70
N ASN A 115 -11.53 -1.97 24.04
CA ASN A 115 -12.01 -0.65 24.48
C ASN A 115 -12.63 0.26 23.40
N MET A 116 -12.99 -0.25 22.21
CA MET A 116 -13.86 0.52 21.30
C MET A 116 -15.31 0.05 21.43
N PRO A 117 -16.27 0.93 21.75
CA PRO A 117 -17.66 0.57 21.64
C PRO A 117 -18.00 0.35 20.16
N SER A 118 -18.75 -0.73 19.94
CA SER A 118 -19.46 -1.12 18.73
C SER A 118 -18.67 -1.68 17.53
N ASN A 119 -19.39 -2.63 16.91
CA ASN A 119 -19.13 -3.55 15.82
C ASN A 119 -18.81 -2.88 14.47
N HIS A 120 -18.02 -1.80 14.46
CA HIS A 120 -17.83 -0.92 13.32
C HIS A 120 -16.55 -1.26 12.57
N THR A 121 -16.69 -1.54 11.27
CA THR A 121 -15.53 -1.67 10.37
C THR A 121 -14.87 -0.30 10.18
N PRO A 122 -13.52 -0.22 10.18
CA PRO A 122 -12.77 1.00 9.94
C PRO A 122 -13.15 1.67 8.63
N VAL A 123 -13.26 3.00 8.67
CA VAL A 123 -13.64 3.83 7.53
C VAL A 123 -12.79 5.09 7.45
N TRP A 124 -12.51 5.53 6.24
CA TRP A 124 -11.75 6.76 6.00
C TRP A 124 -12.52 7.71 5.11
N HIS A 125 -12.37 9.02 5.35
CA HIS A 125 -12.64 9.99 4.29
C HIS A 125 -11.70 9.72 3.11
N LEU A 126 -12.14 10.09 1.90
CA LEU A 126 -11.31 10.03 0.69
C LEU A 126 -9.96 10.74 0.91
N ASN A 127 -10.01 11.92 1.53
CA ASN A 127 -8.82 12.72 1.81
C ASN A 127 -7.94 12.20 2.95
N CYS A 128 -8.41 11.23 3.72
CA CYS A 128 -7.71 10.72 4.89
C CYS A 128 -6.99 9.40 4.62
N PHE A 129 -7.33 8.70 3.53
CA PHE A 129 -6.69 7.44 3.17
C PHE A 129 -5.41 7.70 2.36
N ARG A 130 -4.28 7.79 3.08
CA ARG A 130 -2.97 8.17 2.54
C ARG A 130 -1.87 7.23 3.00
N CYS A 131 -0.79 7.18 2.23
CA CYS A 131 0.40 6.47 2.67
C CYS A 131 1.00 7.15 3.91
N THR A 132 1.28 6.34 4.93
CA THR A 132 1.85 6.79 6.22
C THR A 132 3.20 7.51 6.10
N ILE A 133 3.98 7.28 5.03
CA ILE A 133 5.30 7.91 4.86
C ILE A 133 5.25 9.13 3.94
N CYS A 134 4.70 9.00 2.72
CA CYS A 134 4.72 10.09 1.74
C CYS A 134 3.43 10.91 1.63
N ASN A 135 2.38 10.56 2.38
CA ASN A 135 1.08 11.22 2.33
C ASN A 135 0.40 11.21 0.94
N GLU A 136 0.86 10.38 0.00
CA GLU A 136 0.16 10.16 -1.28
C GLU A 136 -1.21 9.53 -1.01
N TYR A 137 -2.23 10.02 -1.74
CA TYR A 137 -3.58 9.46 -1.70
C TYR A 137 -3.58 8.02 -2.23
N LEU A 138 -4.24 7.12 -1.49
CA LEU A 138 -4.36 5.70 -1.83
C LEU A 138 -5.78 5.33 -2.29
N VAL A 139 -6.62 6.32 -2.54
CA VAL A 139 -8.00 6.16 -3.03
C VAL A 139 -8.03 5.54 -4.41
N ASP A 140 -8.86 4.52 -4.62
CA ASP A 140 -8.95 3.74 -5.86
C ASP A 140 -7.60 3.14 -6.28
N TYR A 141 -6.68 2.98 -5.33
CA TYR A 141 -5.34 2.47 -5.57
C TYR A 141 -5.03 1.29 -4.68
N ILE A 142 -3.97 0.60 -5.08
CA ILE A 142 -3.38 -0.46 -4.31
C ILE A 142 -2.63 0.12 -3.10
N TYR A 143 -2.84 -0.50 -1.96
CA TYR A 143 -2.10 -0.24 -0.73
C TYR A 143 -1.56 -1.55 -0.17
N ALA A 144 -0.58 -1.44 0.72
CA ALA A 144 -0.20 -2.53 1.61
C ALA A 144 -0.48 -2.13 3.06
N TRP A 145 -0.96 -3.08 3.84
CA TRP A 145 -1.24 -2.95 5.25
C TRP A 145 -0.04 -3.40 6.07
N LEU A 146 0.38 -2.58 7.03
CA LEU A 146 1.46 -2.93 7.94
C LEU A 146 1.24 -2.18 9.25
N ASN A 147 1.34 -2.87 10.39
CA ASN A 147 1.21 -2.27 11.72
C ASN A 147 -0.06 -1.39 11.86
N ASN A 148 -1.20 -1.88 11.40
CA ASN A 148 -2.50 -1.18 11.43
C ASN A 148 -2.53 0.16 10.67
N GLN A 149 -1.66 0.33 9.68
CA GLN A 149 -1.58 1.56 8.89
C GLN A 149 -1.44 1.24 7.39
N PRO A 150 -2.00 2.08 6.50
CA PRO A 150 -1.85 1.92 5.06
C PRO A 150 -0.54 2.54 4.55
N TYR A 151 0.11 1.83 3.63
CA TYR A 151 1.32 2.26 2.93
C TYR A 151 1.14 2.12 1.42
N CYS A 152 1.79 2.98 0.65
CA CYS A 152 2.04 2.66 -0.75
C CYS A 152 3.03 1.49 -0.83
N LEU A 153 2.98 0.71 -1.91
CA LEU A 153 3.75 -0.53 -2.01
C LEU A 153 5.28 -0.31 -1.92
N ARG A 154 5.76 0.87 -2.32
CA ARG A 154 7.19 1.25 -2.24
C ARG A 154 7.63 1.39 -0.80
N HIS A 155 6.90 2.18 -0.01
CA HIS A 155 7.23 2.42 1.40
C HIS A 155 7.01 1.16 2.23
N TYR A 156 5.98 0.37 1.93
CA TYR A 156 5.83 -0.95 2.52
C TYR A 156 7.05 -1.84 2.25
N ALA A 157 7.50 -1.93 0.99
CA ALA A 157 8.67 -2.74 0.64
C ALA A 157 9.95 -2.26 1.35
N GLN A 158 10.16 -0.94 1.45
CA GLN A 158 11.27 -0.37 2.19
C GLN A 158 11.21 -0.66 3.70
N SER A 159 10.01 -0.68 4.30
CA SER A 159 9.83 -1.01 5.72
C SER A 159 10.09 -2.49 6.03
N VAL A 160 9.75 -3.40 5.12
CA VAL A 160 9.90 -4.85 5.34
C VAL A 160 11.27 -5.37 4.86
N ARG A 161 11.74 -4.91 3.70
CA ARG A 161 13.01 -5.30 3.08
C ARG A 161 13.79 -4.05 2.67
N PRO A 162 14.46 -3.37 3.62
CA PRO A 162 15.21 -2.16 3.30
C PRO A 162 16.27 -2.44 2.23
N ARG A 163 16.46 -1.46 1.36
CA ARG A 163 17.41 -1.50 0.25
C ARG A 163 18.44 -0.41 0.41
N CYS A 164 19.65 -0.70 -0.01
CA CYS A 164 20.71 0.30 -0.06
C CYS A 164 20.32 1.43 -1.02
N VAL A 165 20.41 2.67 -0.57
CA VAL A 165 20.07 3.85 -1.39
C VAL A 165 20.97 4.03 -2.62
N THR A 166 22.18 3.45 -2.57
CA THR A 166 23.20 3.61 -3.63
C THR A 166 23.12 2.53 -4.70
N CYS A 167 22.85 1.27 -4.31
CA CYS A 167 22.87 0.13 -5.23
C CYS A 167 21.53 -0.62 -5.35
N ASP A 168 20.50 -0.22 -4.59
CA ASP A 168 19.14 -0.80 -4.60
C ASP A 168 19.05 -2.31 -4.25
N HIS A 169 20.18 -2.90 -3.82
CA HIS A 169 20.24 -4.25 -3.27
C HIS A 169 19.58 -4.31 -1.88
N VAL A 170 18.90 -5.41 -1.59
CA VAL A 170 18.32 -5.67 -0.27
C VAL A 170 19.46 -5.73 0.75
N SER A 171 19.42 -4.87 1.76
CA SER A 171 20.45 -4.84 2.79
C SER A 171 20.27 -6.06 3.69
N HIS A 172 20.94 -7.17 3.39
CA HIS A 172 21.01 -8.34 4.27
C HIS A 172 21.82 -8.07 5.57
N PHE A 173 22.37 -6.86 5.76
CA PHE A 173 23.42 -6.55 6.76
C PHE A 173 23.07 -5.46 7.79
N LEU A 174 21.79 -5.20 8.08
CA LEU A 174 21.39 -4.29 9.18
C LEU A 174 20.67 -5.04 10.31
N LYS A 175 21.25 -6.14 10.78
CA LYS A 175 21.01 -6.71 12.11
C LYS A 175 22.33 -7.14 12.72
#